data_AF-A0A813VTF9-F1
#
_entry.id   AF-A0A813VTF9-F1
#
_cell.length_a   1.000
_cell.length_b   1.000
_cell.length_c   1.000
_cell.angle_alpha   90.00
_cell.angle_beta   90.00
_cell.angle_gamma   90.00
#
_symmetry.space_group_name_H-M   'P 1'
#
loop_
_entity.id
_entity.type
_entity.pdbx_description
1 polymer ?
#
loop_
_entity_poly.entity_id
_entity_poly.type
_entity_poly.pdbx_seq_one_letter_code
_entity_poly.pdbx_strand_id
1 'polypeptide(L)'
;MSSNKHSKHQKKNELCEVGPGFWNIRGRFKMFSQKVDIGTQMSIIQLSNGNFVVFDTIELDSHLKKQIDKLTNNGDLIEGVIGTHPFHTRSFLSFYKAYPQIAYYGTPRHLRQMPQIPWLGDLQDCNVRQKWEPDVEMRITAGGEFVNPQFGSSHLMSVFIYHPASRTLHVNDTIMYTDRFTQFLKLFGKSDGIMIFHTSIKNCGLHPTADAPYLFRDWMRNMLNDWQFDNICCAHLNIKIGGAHAQVTKLLDRTESLFVKLSKKNKKKNPNGELPNGASPNTDIIGDECGCTLLTLLAQLAANAKVTRTAISAWYENYEHLLPNIAWVTSSSRSFTPFIPTTDHISLKSVITTSLAGQINPELQDILNRAFDKLQHLNPSDRIIDEFTKDAGDGNVYNLQVQSVNEVNGDLTVLQLYITLTTTERTESDIFLLHEYAKDKVQIQVAYETNTLNSGLYQTIRQSIIDKLGPERIARYISMIFDDGSKN
;
A
#
# COMPACT_ATOMS: atom_id res chain seq x y z
N MET A 1 -15.28 28.64 25.37
CA MET A 1 -16.54 28.40 24.62
C MET A 1 -16.54 29.30 23.39
N SER A 2 -15.99 28.81 22.28
CA SER A 2 -16.13 29.45 20.96
C SER A 2 -16.98 28.51 20.10
N SER A 3 -18.04 29.06 19.53
CA SER A 3 -19.20 28.36 19.01
C SER A 3 -18.88 27.46 17.81
N ASN A 4 -19.37 26.20 17.89
CA ASN A 4 -19.66 25.32 16.76
C ASN A 4 -20.48 26.06 15.69
N LYS A 5 -19.79 26.62 14.69
CA LYS A 5 -20.33 26.89 13.36
C LYS A 5 -19.43 26.11 12.43
N HIS A 6 -19.92 25.04 11.78
CA HIS A 6 -19.55 24.62 10.42
C HIS A 6 -20.11 23.22 10.12
N SER A 7 -21.37 23.19 9.66
CA SER A 7 -21.75 22.37 8.51
C SER A 7 -22.74 23.22 7.71
N LYS A 8 -22.19 24.23 7.02
CA LYS A 8 -22.89 24.79 5.85
C LYS A 8 -22.57 23.81 4.73
N HIS A 9 -23.58 23.17 4.14
CA HIS A 9 -23.37 22.34 2.97
C HIS A 9 -22.54 23.11 1.94
N GLN A 10 -21.42 22.52 1.52
CA GLN A 10 -20.55 23.10 0.52
C GLN A 10 -21.38 23.39 -0.74
N LYS A 11 -21.27 24.63 -1.24
CA LYS A 11 -21.96 25.02 -2.47
C LYS A 11 -21.42 24.20 -3.65
N LYS A 12 -22.31 23.88 -4.58
CA LYS A 12 -21.94 23.16 -5.80
C LYS A 12 -21.17 24.10 -6.74
N ASN A 13 -20.24 23.55 -7.49
CA ASN A 13 -19.44 24.26 -8.50
C ASN A 13 -18.69 25.49 -7.93
N GLU A 14 -18.18 25.37 -6.71
CA GLU A 14 -17.38 26.40 -6.05
C GLU A 14 -16.10 25.78 -5.49
N LEU A 15 -14.94 26.42 -5.73
CA LEU A 15 -13.69 26.07 -5.06
C LEU A 15 -13.84 26.27 -3.55
N CYS A 16 -13.67 25.21 -2.77
CA CYS A 16 -13.59 25.32 -1.32
C CYS A 16 -12.30 24.68 -0.83
N GLU A 17 -11.45 25.50 -0.21
CA GLU A 17 -10.21 25.03 0.39
C GLU A 17 -10.53 24.22 1.65
N VAL A 18 -10.08 22.97 1.68
CA VAL A 18 -10.28 22.03 2.81
C VAL A 18 -9.13 22.16 3.80
N GLY A 19 -7.93 22.34 3.27
CA GLY A 19 -6.71 22.68 3.99
C GLY A 19 -5.72 23.33 3.02
N PRO A 20 -4.58 23.83 3.51
CA PRO A 20 -3.65 24.62 2.70
C PRO A 20 -3.30 23.93 1.39
N GLY A 21 -3.59 24.58 0.25
CA GLY A 21 -3.25 24.05 -1.07
C GLY A 21 -4.14 22.90 -1.56
N PHE A 22 -5.24 22.59 -0.88
CA PHE A 22 -6.19 21.54 -1.29
C PHE A 22 -7.60 22.11 -1.44
N TRP A 23 -8.10 22.20 -2.67
CA TRP A 23 -9.48 22.60 -2.97
C TRP A 23 -10.33 21.39 -3.34
N ASN A 24 -11.46 21.22 -2.66
CA ASN A 24 -12.51 20.30 -3.08
C ASN A 24 -13.63 21.07 -3.79
N ILE A 25 -14.22 20.48 -4.81
CA ILE A 25 -15.35 21.03 -5.55
C ILE A 25 -16.45 19.98 -5.62
N ARG A 26 -17.66 20.35 -5.20
CA ARG A 26 -18.82 19.46 -5.26
C ARG A 26 -19.59 19.64 -6.57
N GLY A 27 -19.74 18.56 -7.33
CA GLY A 27 -20.60 18.49 -8.51
C GLY A 27 -21.97 17.90 -8.19
N ARG A 28 -22.87 17.95 -9.18
CA ARG A 28 -24.18 17.29 -9.14
C ARG A 28 -24.09 15.91 -9.78
N PHE A 29 -24.73 14.93 -9.16
CA PHE A 29 -24.87 13.60 -9.74
C PHE A 29 -26.23 13.03 -9.35
N LYS A 30 -27.18 13.04 -10.30
CA LYS A 30 -28.54 12.61 -10.03
C LYS A 30 -28.78 11.15 -10.41
N MET A 31 -29.38 10.41 -9.49
CA MET A 31 -29.86 9.03 -9.66
C MET A 31 -31.40 8.96 -9.66
N PHE A 32 -31.95 7.78 -9.99
CA PHE A 32 -33.39 7.49 -10.02
C PHE A 32 -34.20 8.45 -10.91
N SER A 33 -33.86 8.48 -12.20
CA SER A 33 -34.50 9.38 -13.18
C SER A 33 -34.47 10.85 -12.72
N GLN A 34 -33.30 11.29 -12.27
CA GLN A 34 -32.99 12.65 -11.82
C GLN A 34 -33.63 13.12 -10.50
N LYS A 35 -34.25 12.24 -9.71
CA LYS A 35 -34.96 12.63 -8.48
C LYS A 35 -34.06 12.80 -7.25
N VAL A 36 -32.91 12.11 -7.19
CA VAL A 36 -32.03 12.12 -6.02
C VAL A 36 -30.63 12.53 -6.44
N ASP A 37 -30.16 13.69 -5.98
CA ASP A 37 -28.77 14.13 -6.17
C ASP A 37 -27.90 13.55 -5.05
N ILE A 38 -27.02 12.61 -5.41
CA ILE A 38 -26.04 12.04 -4.48
C ILE A 38 -24.69 12.75 -4.54
N GLY A 39 -24.53 13.73 -5.45
CA GLY A 39 -23.31 14.50 -5.66
C GLY A 39 -22.17 13.72 -6.30
N THR A 40 -21.20 14.45 -6.81
CA THR A 40 -19.87 13.95 -7.22
C THR A 40 -18.83 14.99 -6.78
N GLN A 41 -17.55 14.75 -7.05
CA GLN A 41 -16.47 15.66 -6.67
C GLN A 41 -15.37 15.79 -7.72
N MET A 42 -14.59 16.85 -7.54
CA MET A 42 -13.28 17.07 -8.14
C MET A 42 -12.39 17.67 -7.06
N SER A 43 -11.08 17.46 -7.14
CA SER A 43 -10.13 18.15 -6.27
C SER A 43 -9.01 18.77 -7.07
N ILE A 44 -8.48 19.89 -6.59
CA ILE A 44 -7.31 20.56 -7.14
C ILE A 44 -6.31 20.67 -6.00
N ILE A 45 -5.08 20.24 -6.25
CA ILE A 45 -4.00 20.25 -5.28
C ILE A 45 -2.90 21.14 -5.82
N GLN A 46 -2.40 22.06 -4.99
CA GLN A 46 -1.21 22.85 -5.28
C GLN A 46 0.03 22.08 -4.83
N LEU A 47 1.00 21.97 -5.73
CA LEU A 47 2.31 21.39 -5.49
C LEU A 47 3.25 22.41 -4.85
N SER A 48 4.33 21.94 -4.24
CA SER A 48 5.37 22.77 -3.62
C SER A 48 6.05 23.73 -4.60
N ASN A 49 6.10 23.37 -5.88
CA ASN A 49 6.62 24.21 -6.96
C ASN A 49 5.64 25.32 -7.41
N GLY A 50 4.43 25.37 -6.86
CA GLY A 50 3.39 26.34 -7.17
C GLY A 50 2.41 25.94 -8.29
N ASN A 51 2.67 24.83 -8.99
CA ASN A 51 1.77 24.27 -10.00
C ASN A 51 0.64 23.45 -9.36
N PHE A 52 -0.25 22.89 -10.18
CA PHE A 52 -1.46 22.22 -9.73
C PHE A 52 -1.68 20.86 -10.40
N VAL A 53 -2.34 19.97 -9.68
CA VAL A 53 -2.85 18.69 -10.20
C VAL A 53 -4.35 18.60 -9.92
N VAL A 54 -5.10 18.13 -10.91
CA VAL A 54 -6.55 17.95 -10.82
C VAL A 54 -6.88 16.46 -10.68
N PHE A 55 -7.70 16.12 -9.69
CA PHE A 55 -8.16 14.76 -9.42
C PHE A 55 -9.65 14.65 -9.66
N ASP A 56 -9.99 13.72 -10.55
CA ASP A 56 -11.29 13.54 -11.18
C ASP A 56 -11.83 14.83 -11.81
N THR A 57 -13.03 14.77 -12.39
CA THR A 57 -13.61 15.93 -13.06
C THR A 57 -15.10 16.03 -12.76
N ILE A 58 -15.59 17.26 -12.73
CA ILE A 58 -17.02 17.56 -12.72
C ILE A 58 -17.36 18.46 -13.90
N GLU A 59 -18.65 18.59 -14.20
CA GLU A 59 -19.12 19.51 -15.23
C GLU A 59 -18.79 20.95 -14.83
N LEU A 60 -18.12 21.67 -15.74
CA LEU A 60 -17.73 23.06 -15.54
C LEU A 60 -18.86 23.97 -15.99
N ASP A 61 -19.40 24.77 -15.07
CA ASP A 61 -20.14 25.96 -15.44
C ASP A 61 -19.19 27.17 -15.62
N SER A 62 -19.74 28.26 -16.14
CA SER A 62 -18.96 29.47 -16.41
C SER A 62 -18.38 30.12 -15.15
N HIS A 63 -18.97 29.86 -13.97
CA HIS A 63 -18.48 30.40 -12.70
C HIS A 63 -17.27 29.61 -12.23
N LEU A 64 -17.39 28.29 -12.13
CA LEU A 64 -16.31 27.40 -11.73
C LEU A 64 -15.13 27.50 -12.70
N LYS A 65 -15.38 27.58 -14.01
CA LYS A 65 -14.30 27.75 -14.99
C LYS A 65 -13.48 29.01 -14.70
N LYS A 66 -14.13 30.16 -14.47
CA LYS A 66 -13.44 31.41 -14.12
C LYS A 66 -12.63 31.31 -12.84
N GLN A 67 -13.11 30.54 -11.85
CA GLN A 67 -12.38 30.31 -10.61
C GLN A 67 -11.10 29.49 -10.86
N ILE A 68 -11.22 28.41 -11.65
CA ILE A 68 -10.07 27.58 -12.03
C ILE A 68 -9.08 28.38 -12.87
N ASP A 69 -9.54 29.08 -13.91
CA ASP A 69 -8.70 29.92 -14.78
C ASP A 69 -7.91 30.95 -13.97
N LYS A 70 -8.54 31.55 -12.96
CA LYS A 70 -7.85 32.50 -12.08
C LYS A 70 -6.80 31.82 -11.20
N LEU A 71 -7.10 30.63 -10.68
CA LEU A 71 -6.21 29.88 -9.79
C LEU A 71 -4.98 29.35 -10.55
N THR A 72 -5.19 28.86 -11.77
CA THR A 72 -4.19 28.06 -12.50
C THR A 72 -3.62 28.77 -13.73
N ASN A 73 -3.85 30.09 -13.84
CA ASN A 73 -3.51 30.88 -15.03
C ASN A 73 -4.06 30.23 -16.32
N ASN A 74 -5.38 30.16 -16.45
CA ASN A 74 -6.09 29.57 -17.59
C ASN A 74 -5.72 28.10 -17.89
N GLY A 75 -5.28 27.37 -16.86
CA GLY A 75 -4.83 25.99 -16.97
C GLY A 75 -3.34 25.82 -17.24
N ASP A 76 -2.57 26.90 -17.47
CA ASP A 76 -1.14 26.83 -17.78
C ASP A 76 -0.30 26.28 -16.63
N LEU A 77 -0.77 26.43 -15.39
CA LEU A 77 -0.11 25.90 -14.20
C LEU A 77 -0.59 24.49 -13.82
N ILE A 78 -1.42 23.83 -14.63
CA ILE A 78 -1.88 22.46 -14.35
C ILE A 78 -0.93 21.47 -15.01
N GLU A 79 -0.24 20.66 -14.20
CA GLU A 79 0.68 19.62 -14.69
C GLU A 79 -0.03 18.33 -15.13
N GLY A 80 -1.21 18.05 -14.55
CA GLY A 80 -1.94 16.83 -14.85
C GLY A 80 -3.40 16.84 -14.42
N VAL A 81 -4.22 16.12 -15.16
CA VAL A 81 -5.61 15.78 -14.81
C VAL A 81 -5.72 14.26 -14.71
N ILE A 82 -6.19 13.76 -13.56
CA ILE A 82 -6.07 12.37 -13.17
C ILE A 82 -7.44 11.74 -12.90
N GLY A 83 -7.80 10.69 -13.64
CA GLY A 83 -9.00 9.88 -13.42
C GLY A 83 -8.76 8.72 -12.49
N THR A 84 -9.21 8.83 -11.25
CA THR A 84 -8.80 7.94 -10.15
C THR A 84 -9.80 6.81 -9.89
N HIS A 85 -11.01 6.88 -10.44
CA HIS A 85 -12.03 5.83 -10.31
C HIS A 85 -12.51 5.33 -11.68
N PRO A 86 -12.50 4.00 -11.98
CA PRO A 86 -12.82 3.46 -13.31
C PRO A 86 -14.16 3.87 -13.93
N PHE A 87 -15.12 4.29 -13.11
CA PHE A 87 -16.46 4.71 -13.53
C PHE A 87 -16.72 6.23 -13.47
N HIS A 88 -15.75 7.04 -13.05
CA HIS A 88 -15.91 8.50 -12.95
C HIS A 88 -15.61 9.20 -14.28
N THR A 89 -16.31 8.81 -15.34
CA THR A 89 -15.94 9.18 -16.72
C THR A 89 -16.73 10.35 -17.31
N ARG A 90 -17.84 10.75 -16.68
CA ARG A 90 -18.87 11.61 -17.33
C ARG A 90 -18.37 12.99 -17.75
N SER A 91 -17.50 13.60 -16.97
CA SER A 91 -17.08 15.00 -17.14
C SER A 91 -15.70 15.15 -17.77
N PHE A 92 -14.97 14.05 -17.97
CA PHE A 92 -13.60 14.11 -18.50
C PHE A 92 -13.54 14.69 -19.90
N LEU A 93 -14.47 14.31 -20.79
CA LEU A 93 -14.46 14.80 -22.17
C LEU A 93 -14.80 16.30 -22.24
N SER A 94 -15.71 16.80 -21.41
CA SER A 94 -16.01 18.24 -21.36
C SER A 94 -14.89 19.03 -20.71
N PHE A 95 -14.25 18.48 -19.68
CA PHE A 95 -13.07 19.10 -19.06
C PHE A 95 -11.88 19.16 -20.03
N TYR A 96 -11.63 18.08 -20.79
CA TYR A 96 -10.61 18.06 -21.85
C TYR A 96 -10.87 19.10 -22.94
N LYS A 97 -12.12 19.29 -23.36
CA LYS A 97 -12.47 20.36 -24.31
C LYS A 97 -12.18 21.76 -23.75
N ALA A 98 -12.29 21.94 -22.44
CA ALA A 98 -12.00 23.22 -21.79
C ALA A 98 -10.49 23.47 -21.62
N TYR A 99 -9.71 22.41 -21.45
CA TYR A 99 -8.25 22.47 -21.26
C TYR A 99 -7.50 21.38 -22.06
N PRO A 100 -7.51 21.45 -23.40
CA PRO A 100 -6.96 20.39 -24.25
C PRO A 100 -5.44 20.27 -24.20
N GLN A 101 -4.75 21.29 -23.67
CA GLN A 101 -3.29 21.36 -23.60
C GLN A 101 -2.66 20.57 -22.44
N ILE A 102 -3.46 20.18 -21.43
CA ILE A 102 -2.97 19.55 -20.21
C ILE A 102 -2.72 18.05 -20.46
N ALA A 103 -1.77 17.45 -19.73
CA ALA A 103 -1.57 16.01 -19.71
C ALA A 103 -2.66 15.28 -18.91
N TYR A 104 -3.19 14.18 -19.45
CA TYR A 104 -4.23 13.37 -18.81
C TYR A 104 -3.71 11.99 -18.44
N TYR A 105 -4.06 11.52 -17.24
CA TYR A 105 -3.69 10.20 -16.73
C TYR A 105 -4.92 9.52 -16.15
N GLY A 106 -5.06 8.21 -16.31
CA GLY A 106 -6.29 7.56 -15.88
C GLY A 106 -6.11 6.09 -15.58
N THR A 107 -7.12 5.51 -14.92
CA THR A 107 -7.20 4.06 -14.76
C THR A 107 -7.23 3.34 -16.12
N PRO A 108 -6.93 2.03 -16.18
CA PRO A 108 -6.91 1.28 -17.44
C PRO A 108 -8.23 1.34 -18.19
N ARG A 109 -9.34 1.43 -17.45
CA ARG A 109 -10.68 1.58 -18.03
C ARG A 109 -10.85 2.93 -18.73
N HIS A 110 -10.29 4.02 -18.22
CA HIS A 110 -10.34 5.32 -18.90
C HIS A 110 -9.67 5.24 -20.26
N LEU A 111 -8.45 4.70 -20.32
CA LEU A 111 -7.69 4.53 -21.55
C LEU A 111 -8.47 3.71 -22.60
N ARG A 112 -9.12 2.62 -22.17
CA ARG A 112 -9.92 1.77 -23.09
C ARG A 112 -11.24 2.40 -23.53
N GLN A 113 -11.91 3.16 -22.67
CA GLN A 113 -13.29 3.61 -22.90
C GLN A 113 -13.40 5.06 -23.37
N MET A 114 -12.34 5.84 -23.24
CA MET A 114 -12.30 7.26 -23.61
C MET A 114 -11.12 7.55 -24.55
N PRO A 115 -11.03 6.90 -25.72
CA PRO A 115 -9.90 7.07 -26.65
C PRO A 115 -9.83 8.47 -27.28
N GLN A 116 -10.85 9.32 -27.06
CA GLN A 116 -10.85 10.70 -27.53
C GLN A 116 -9.92 11.62 -26.71
N ILE A 117 -9.54 11.18 -25.50
CA ILE A 117 -8.55 11.87 -24.67
C ILE A 117 -7.20 11.18 -24.91
N PRO A 118 -6.13 11.92 -25.26
CA PRO A 118 -4.80 11.38 -25.42
C PRO A 118 -4.16 11.11 -24.04
N TRP A 119 -4.60 10.05 -23.37
CA TRP A 119 -4.08 9.66 -22.06
C TRP A 119 -2.57 9.38 -22.14
N LEU A 120 -1.79 10.11 -21.34
CA LEU A 120 -0.33 10.05 -21.30
C LEU A 120 0.20 8.92 -20.40
N GLY A 121 -0.63 8.37 -19.51
CA GLY A 121 -0.23 7.25 -18.67
C GLY A 121 -1.38 6.52 -17.98
N ASP A 122 -1.11 5.26 -17.65
CA ASP A 122 -1.99 4.35 -16.93
C ASP A 122 -1.68 4.42 -15.42
N LEU A 123 -2.70 4.63 -14.60
CA LEU A 123 -2.59 4.60 -13.14
C LEU A 123 -2.27 3.23 -12.57
N GLN A 124 -2.16 2.14 -13.34
CA GLN A 124 -1.52 0.88 -12.90
C GLN A 124 0.01 1.00 -12.83
N ASP A 125 0.62 1.90 -13.59
CA ASP A 125 2.07 2.14 -13.53
C ASP A 125 2.41 2.97 -12.29
N CYS A 126 3.29 2.43 -11.43
CA CYS A 126 3.74 3.14 -10.23
C CYS A 126 4.48 4.43 -10.56
N ASN A 127 5.25 4.47 -11.65
CA ASN A 127 5.95 5.70 -12.05
C ASN A 127 4.97 6.84 -12.37
N VAL A 128 3.78 6.50 -12.88
CA VAL A 128 2.72 7.49 -13.14
C VAL A 128 2.13 7.99 -11.81
N ARG A 129 1.92 7.11 -10.84
CA ARG A 129 1.41 7.47 -9.51
C ARG A 129 2.40 8.32 -8.71
N GLN A 130 3.70 8.06 -8.86
CA GLN A 130 4.79 8.71 -8.11
C GLN A 130 5.25 10.05 -8.70
N LYS A 131 4.72 10.49 -9.85
CA LYS A 131 5.17 11.72 -10.53
C LYS A 131 5.14 12.98 -9.67
N TRP A 132 4.21 13.03 -8.71
CA TRP A 132 3.97 14.20 -7.88
C TRP A 132 4.36 13.97 -6.42
N GLU A 133 5.09 12.90 -6.13
CA GLU A 133 5.69 12.71 -4.81
C GLU A 133 6.84 13.71 -4.57
N PRO A 134 7.05 14.16 -3.32
CA PRO A 134 6.33 13.79 -2.10
C PRO A 134 5.05 14.62 -1.86
N ASP A 135 4.70 15.56 -2.74
CA ASP A 135 3.55 16.44 -2.53
C ASP A 135 2.22 15.66 -2.56
N VAL A 136 2.12 14.64 -3.42
CA VAL A 136 0.92 13.81 -3.54
C VAL A 136 1.28 12.32 -3.58
N GLU A 137 0.72 11.56 -2.66
CA GLU A 137 0.84 10.10 -2.62
C GLU A 137 -0.44 9.44 -3.17
N MET A 138 -0.30 8.34 -3.92
CA MET A 138 -1.42 7.64 -4.54
C MET A 138 -1.33 6.13 -4.35
N ARG A 139 -2.42 5.50 -3.89
CA ARG A 139 -2.49 4.05 -3.68
C ARG A 139 -3.77 3.45 -4.23
N ILE A 140 -3.68 2.28 -4.85
CA ILE A 140 -4.84 1.57 -5.40
C ILE A 140 -5.40 0.66 -4.30
N THR A 141 -6.70 0.74 -4.03
CA THR A 141 -7.36 -0.17 -3.08
C THR A 141 -7.25 -1.63 -3.52
N ALA A 142 -7.03 -2.55 -2.58
CA ALA A 142 -6.89 -3.98 -2.85
C ALA A 142 -8.20 -4.80 -2.67
N GLY A 143 -8.19 -6.06 -3.12
CA GLY A 143 -9.23 -7.04 -2.82
C GLY A 143 -10.45 -7.04 -3.76
N GLY A 144 -10.44 -6.22 -4.81
CA GLY A 144 -11.47 -6.19 -5.85
C GLY A 144 -10.91 -5.76 -7.20
N GLU A 145 -11.77 -5.80 -8.21
CA GLU A 145 -11.40 -5.53 -9.61
C GLU A 145 -11.23 -4.03 -9.90
N PHE A 146 -10.01 -3.60 -10.25
CA PHE A 146 -9.68 -2.23 -10.67
C PHE A 146 -9.28 -2.12 -12.15
N VAL A 147 -8.60 -3.14 -12.72
CA VAL A 147 -8.09 -3.10 -14.10
C VAL A 147 -9.18 -3.13 -15.16
N ASN A 148 -10.06 -4.12 -15.10
CA ASN A 148 -11.11 -4.38 -16.07
C ASN A 148 -12.50 -4.59 -15.45
N PRO A 149 -12.99 -3.61 -14.67
CA PRO A 149 -14.32 -3.69 -14.11
C PRO A 149 -15.37 -3.62 -15.23
N GLN A 150 -16.27 -4.61 -15.21
CA GLN A 150 -17.36 -4.75 -16.18
C GLN A 150 -18.48 -3.74 -15.91
N PHE A 151 -19.27 -3.39 -16.92
CA PHE A 151 -20.41 -2.51 -16.72
C PHE A 151 -21.43 -3.15 -15.76
N GLY A 152 -21.85 -2.42 -14.72
CA GLY A 152 -22.68 -2.97 -13.63
C GLY A 152 -21.88 -3.75 -12.56
N SER A 153 -20.56 -3.78 -12.65
CA SER A 153 -19.68 -4.26 -11.57
C SER A 153 -19.50 -3.19 -10.48
N SER A 154 -18.53 -3.38 -9.61
CA SER A 154 -18.35 -2.59 -8.40
C SER A 154 -17.73 -1.22 -8.59
N HIS A 155 -18.23 -0.28 -7.79
CA HIS A 155 -17.66 1.04 -7.53
C HIS A 155 -16.77 1.09 -6.27
N LEU A 156 -16.31 -0.06 -5.77
CA LEU A 156 -15.55 -0.10 -4.52
C LEU A 156 -14.07 0.25 -4.73
N MET A 157 -13.49 -0.18 -5.86
CA MET A 157 -12.06 -0.02 -6.09
C MET A 157 -11.74 1.32 -6.74
N SER A 158 -10.77 2.05 -6.17
CA SER A 158 -10.29 3.33 -6.70
C SER A 158 -8.87 3.63 -6.25
N VAL A 159 -8.27 4.68 -6.82
CA VAL A 159 -7.03 5.24 -6.31
C VAL A 159 -7.36 6.25 -5.21
N PHE A 160 -6.81 6.04 -4.01
CA PHE A 160 -6.86 7.03 -2.94
C PHE A 160 -5.69 7.99 -3.11
N ILE A 161 -5.96 9.27 -2.89
CA ILE A 161 -4.96 10.33 -3.01
C ILE A 161 -4.78 10.96 -1.64
N TYR A 162 -3.54 11.06 -1.20
CA TYR A 162 -3.17 11.73 0.04
C TYR A 162 -2.31 12.95 -0.27
N HIS A 163 -2.70 14.09 0.30
CA HIS A 163 -1.90 15.32 0.28
C HIS A 163 -1.39 15.58 1.70
N PRO A 164 -0.10 15.31 1.98
CA PRO A 164 0.47 15.43 3.32
C PRO A 164 0.33 16.83 3.91
N ALA A 165 0.60 17.87 3.13
CA ALA A 165 0.61 19.26 3.60
C ALA A 165 -0.77 19.72 4.14
N SER A 166 -1.86 19.33 3.47
CA SER A 166 -3.23 19.65 3.95
C SER A 166 -3.83 18.57 4.85
N ARG A 167 -3.14 17.42 5.02
CA ARG A 167 -3.65 16.23 5.69
C ARG A 167 -5.01 15.80 5.15
N THR A 168 -5.19 15.83 3.82
CA THR A 168 -6.48 15.55 3.19
C THR A 168 -6.40 14.31 2.32
N LEU A 169 -7.37 13.41 2.48
CA LEU A 169 -7.62 12.32 1.56
C LEU A 169 -8.70 12.69 0.53
N HIS A 170 -8.43 12.41 -0.74
CA HIS A 170 -9.47 12.27 -1.75
C HIS A 170 -9.79 10.78 -1.90
N VAL A 171 -11.05 10.43 -1.67
CA VAL A 171 -11.55 9.06 -1.86
C VAL A 171 -12.81 9.11 -2.70
N ASN A 172 -12.92 8.21 -3.67
CA ASN A 172 -14.10 8.17 -4.53
C ASN A 172 -15.26 7.44 -3.85
N ASP A 173 -15.88 6.51 -4.55
CA ASP A 173 -17.09 5.84 -4.10
C ASP A 173 -16.80 4.88 -2.94
N THR A 174 -15.53 4.46 -2.77
CA THR A 174 -15.07 3.47 -1.77
C THR A 174 -15.58 3.76 -0.36
N ILE A 175 -15.46 5.01 0.08
CA ILE A 175 -15.98 5.48 1.37
C ILE A 175 -16.96 6.61 1.09
N MET A 176 -18.15 6.51 1.68
CA MET A 176 -19.15 7.58 1.64
C MET A 176 -19.33 8.14 3.04
N TYR A 177 -19.53 9.46 3.13
CA TYR A 177 -19.75 10.15 4.39
C TYR A 177 -21.05 10.96 4.36
N THR A 178 -21.84 10.88 5.43
CA THR A 178 -22.99 11.76 5.59
C THR A 178 -23.07 12.35 6.99
N ASP A 179 -23.23 13.68 7.04
CA ASP A 179 -23.54 14.42 8.27
C ASP A 179 -24.94 14.08 8.79
N ARG A 180 -25.89 13.80 7.89
CA ARG A 180 -27.30 13.62 8.24
C ARG A 180 -27.98 12.60 7.34
N PHE A 181 -28.56 11.56 7.93
CA PHE A 181 -29.51 10.72 7.21
C PHE A 181 -30.89 11.38 7.16
N THR A 182 -31.68 11.10 6.11
CA THR A 182 -33.10 11.45 6.08
C THR A 182 -33.82 10.75 7.25
N GLN A 183 -34.88 11.35 7.79
CA GLN A 183 -35.62 10.79 8.95
C GLN A 183 -36.03 9.33 8.72
N PHE A 184 -36.39 8.96 7.49
CA PHE A 184 -36.70 7.60 7.10
C PHE A 184 -35.52 6.62 7.31
N LEU A 185 -34.30 7.02 6.96
CA LEU A 185 -33.11 6.17 7.15
C LEU A 185 -32.66 6.09 8.61
N LYS A 186 -33.00 7.09 9.44
CA LYS A 186 -32.80 7.06 10.90
C LYS A 186 -33.68 6.01 11.58
N LEU A 187 -34.91 5.78 11.08
CA LEU A 187 -35.80 4.72 11.59
C LEU A 187 -35.21 3.31 11.43
N PHE A 188 -34.27 3.10 10.51
CA PHE A 188 -33.56 1.82 10.31
C PHE A 188 -32.21 1.76 11.04
N GLY A 189 -32.03 2.57 12.09
CA GLY A 189 -30.87 2.50 12.98
C GLY A 189 -29.59 3.13 12.43
N LYS A 190 -29.67 3.98 11.40
CA LYS A 190 -28.50 4.73 10.91
C LYS A 190 -28.31 6.03 11.69
N SER A 191 -27.13 6.19 12.29
CA SER A 191 -26.72 7.41 12.99
C SER A 191 -26.12 8.46 12.05
N ASP A 192 -26.27 9.72 12.43
CA ASP A 192 -25.64 10.87 11.77
C ASP A 192 -24.12 10.85 11.94
N GLY A 193 -23.40 11.49 11.02
CA GLY A 193 -21.95 11.67 11.12
C GLY A 193 -21.14 10.38 10.99
N ILE A 194 -21.65 9.40 10.24
CA ILE A 194 -20.94 8.13 9.99
C ILE A 194 -20.37 8.08 8.57
N MET A 195 -19.15 7.56 8.47
CA MET A 195 -18.61 7.04 7.22
C MET A 195 -19.16 5.63 6.99
N ILE A 196 -19.33 5.16 5.76
CA ILE A 196 -19.68 3.78 5.39
C ILE A 196 -18.89 3.39 4.15
N PHE A 197 -18.54 2.11 3.99
CA PHE A 197 -18.04 1.61 2.71
C PHE A 197 -19.15 1.60 1.66
N HIS A 198 -18.76 1.69 0.39
CA HIS A 198 -19.68 1.51 -0.74
C HIS A 198 -20.50 0.23 -0.59
N THR A 199 -21.78 0.26 -0.96
CA THR A 199 -22.68 -0.87 -0.76
C THR A 199 -22.28 -2.12 -1.55
N SER A 200 -21.51 -1.95 -2.63
CA SER A 200 -20.98 -3.06 -3.43
C SER A 200 -20.04 -3.99 -2.66
N ILE A 201 -19.47 -3.54 -1.53
CA ILE A 201 -18.63 -4.39 -0.67
C ILE A 201 -19.31 -5.70 -0.25
N LYS A 202 -20.64 -5.72 -0.16
CA LYS A 202 -21.42 -6.89 0.27
C LYS A 202 -21.66 -7.93 -0.84
N ASN A 203 -21.43 -7.58 -2.10
CA ASN A 203 -21.77 -8.40 -3.26
C ASN A 203 -20.65 -8.49 -4.30
N CYS A 204 -20.50 -7.49 -5.16
CA CYS A 204 -19.64 -7.51 -6.34
C CYS A 204 -18.35 -6.70 -6.17
N GLY A 205 -18.16 -6.05 -5.03
CA GLY A 205 -17.05 -5.12 -4.80
C GLY A 205 -15.75 -5.70 -4.34
N LEU A 206 -15.79 -6.92 -3.86
CA LEU A 206 -14.61 -7.70 -3.59
C LEU A 206 -14.63 -8.90 -4.52
N HIS A 207 -13.46 -9.40 -4.87
CA HIS A 207 -13.38 -10.64 -5.62
C HIS A 207 -14.11 -11.78 -4.88
N PRO A 208 -14.70 -12.75 -5.59
CA PRO A 208 -15.44 -13.85 -5.00
C PRO A 208 -14.51 -14.92 -4.41
N THR A 209 -13.44 -14.51 -3.73
CA THR A 209 -12.43 -15.35 -3.11
C THR A 209 -12.42 -15.15 -1.59
N ALA A 210 -11.87 -16.10 -0.85
CA ALA A 210 -11.93 -16.09 0.62
C ALA A 210 -11.01 -15.03 1.25
N ASP A 211 -9.95 -14.65 0.56
CA ASP A 211 -8.90 -13.69 0.93
C ASP A 211 -9.27 -12.24 0.62
N ALA A 212 -10.04 -11.99 -0.44
CA ALA A 212 -10.38 -10.65 -0.91
C ALA A 212 -10.91 -9.67 0.17
N PRO A 213 -11.80 -10.07 1.11
CA PRO A 213 -12.21 -9.19 2.20
C PRO A 213 -11.08 -8.81 3.16
N TYR A 214 -10.13 -9.71 3.40
CA TYR A 214 -8.97 -9.44 4.27
C TYR A 214 -7.95 -8.58 3.54
N LEU A 215 -7.69 -8.82 2.26
CA LEU A 215 -6.84 -7.94 1.44
C LEU A 215 -7.31 -6.49 1.48
N PHE A 216 -8.62 -6.25 1.31
CA PHE A 216 -9.19 -4.90 1.42
C PHE A 216 -9.06 -4.33 2.84
N ARG A 217 -9.34 -5.15 3.87
CA ARG A 217 -9.20 -4.75 5.29
C ARG A 217 -7.77 -4.34 5.61
N ASP A 218 -6.79 -5.15 5.21
CA ASP A 218 -5.39 -4.96 5.55
C ASP A 218 -4.81 -3.79 4.77
N TRP A 219 -5.20 -3.61 3.51
CA TRP A 219 -4.90 -2.39 2.76
C TRP A 219 -5.41 -1.12 3.49
N MET A 220 -6.65 -1.15 3.99
CA MET A 220 -7.20 -0.03 4.78
C MET A 220 -6.44 0.19 6.09
N ARG A 221 -5.96 -0.87 6.77
CA ARG A 221 -5.13 -0.76 7.98
C ARG A 221 -3.76 -0.14 7.68
N ASN A 222 -3.11 -0.60 6.61
CA ASN A 222 -1.81 -0.08 6.19
C ASN A 222 -1.91 1.40 5.83
N MET A 223 -2.94 1.78 5.08
CA MET A 223 -3.23 3.19 4.79
C MET A 223 -3.41 4.03 6.07
N LEU A 224 -4.14 3.52 7.08
CA LEU A 224 -4.30 4.22 8.36
C LEU A 224 -3.00 4.34 9.15
N ASN A 225 -2.08 3.40 9.02
CA ASN A 225 -0.77 3.46 9.68
C ASN A 225 0.13 4.51 9.01
N ASP A 226 0.16 4.49 7.68
CA ASP A 226 1.10 5.29 6.90
C ASP A 226 0.63 6.74 6.76
N TRP A 227 -0.67 6.97 6.52
CA TRP A 227 -1.19 8.29 6.19
C TRP A 227 -1.84 8.98 7.38
N GLN A 228 -1.24 10.11 7.79
CA GLN A 228 -1.71 10.94 8.88
C GLN A 228 -2.65 12.03 8.36
N PHE A 229 -3.85 11.64 7.91
CA PHE A 229 -4.87 12.58 7.43
C PHE A 229 -5.80 13.07 8.56
N ASP A 230 -6.40 14.24 8.38
CA ASP A 230 -7.42 14.80 9.27
C ASP A 230 -8.74 15.07 8.53
N ASN A 231 -8.66 15.23 7.20
CA ASN A 231 -9.79 15.49 6.31
C ASN A 231 -9.97 14.36 5.29
N ILE A 232 -11.20 14.09 4.87
CA ILE A 232 -11.50 13.15 3.78
C ILE A 232 -12.64 13.67 2.90
N CYS A 233 -12.40 13.66 1.59
CA CYS A 233 -13.33 14.10 0.56
C CYS A 233 -13.91 12.88 -0.16
N CYS A 234 -15.16 12.53 0.14
CA CYS A 234 -15.88 11.41 -0.46
C CYS A 234 -16.66 11.86 -1.69
N ALA A 235 -16.67 11.06 -2.77
CA ALA A 235 -17.37 11.43 -4.00
C ALA A 235 -18.87 11.70 -3.78
N HIS A 236 -19.54 10.81 -3.07
CA HIS A 236 -20.97 10.91 -2.81
C HIS A 236 -21.27 11.44 -1.41
N LEU A 237 -22.41 12.12 -1.31
CA LEU A 237 -22.92 12.76 -0.11
C LEU A 237 -22.05 13.95 0.31
N ASN A 238 -21.19 13.83 1.33
CA ASN A 238 -20.44 14.95 1.89
C ASN A 238 -18.94 14.66 2.12
N ILE A 239 -18.19 15.70 2.48
CA ILE A 239 -16.81 15.61 2.96
C ILE A 239 -16.77 15.65 4.49
N LYS A 240 -15.75 15.06 5.11
CA LYS A 240 -15.49 15.18 6.55
C LYS A 240 -14.24 16.02 6.77
N ILE A 241 -14.42 17.16 7.44
CA ILE A 241 -13.32 18.03 7.89
C ILE A 241 -13.03 17.71 9.36
N GLY A 242 -11.77 17.43 9.69
CA GLY A 242 -11.28 17.09 11.02
C GLY A 242 -11.65 15.69 11.52
N GLY A 243 -10.76 15.02 12.24
CA GLY A 243 -10.99 13.72 12.87
C GLY A 243 -11.38 12.60 11.91
N ALA A 244 -11.08 12.74 10.61
CA ALA A 244 -11.43 11.74 9.59
C ALA A 244 -10.73 10.40 9.85
N HIS A 245 -9.45 10.42 10.23
CA HIS A 245 -8.66 9.22 10.52
C HIS A 245 -9.33 8.32 11.55
N ALA A 246 -9.67 8.89 12.72
CA ALA A 246 -10.38 8.16 13.77
C ALA A 246 -11.77 7.64 13.33
N GLN A 247 -12.45 8.32 12.40
CA GLN A 247 -13.72 7.83 11.85
C GLN A 247 -13.52 6.65 10.89
N VAL A 248 -12.45 6.66 10.09
CA VAL A 248 -12.10 5.54 9.22
C VAL A 248 -11.67 4.33 10.06
N THR A 249 -10.91 4.51 11.14
CA THR A 249 -10.62 3.44 12.11
C THR A 249 -11.89 2.80 12.67
N LYS A 250 -12.82 3.63 13.17
CA LYS A 250 -14.13 3.14 13.67
C LYS A 250 -14.95 2.46 12.58
N LEU A 251 -14.87 2.94 11.33
CA LEU A 251 -15.51 2.30 10.19
C LEU A 251 -14.94 0.90 9.96
N LEU A 252 -13.63 0.72 10.10
CA LEU A 252 -12.98 -0.57 9.91
C LEU A 252 -13.36 -1.55 11.01
N ASP A 253 -13.25 -1.14 12.28
CA ASP A 253 -13.55 -1.97 13.46
C ASP A 253 -14.96 -2.56 13.40
N ARG A 254 -15.96 -1.74 13.09
CA ARG A 254 -17.35 -2.19 13.00
C ARG A 254 -17.64 -3.04 11.75
N THR A 255 -16.75 -3.01 10.76
CA THR A 255 -16.87 -3.80 9.52
C THR A 255 -16.17 -5.15 9.61
N GLU A 256 -15.36 -5.40 10.65
CA GLU A 256 -14.61 -6.66 10.82
C GLU A 256 -15.49 -7.91 10.68
N SER A 257 -16.64 -7.92 11.37
CA SER A 257 -17.60 -9.04 11.30
C SER A 257 -18.15 -9.28 9.88
N LEU A 258 -18.25 -8.23 9.07
CA LEU A 258 -18.65 -8.35 7.66
C LEU A 258 -17.55 -9.00 6.84
N PHE A 259 -16.27 -8.64 7.05
CA PHE A 259 -15.15 -9.27 6.34
C PHE A 259 -15.09 -10.78 6.60
N VAL A 260 -15.19 -11.19 7.86
CA VAL A 260 -15.25 -12.62 8.25
C VAL A 260 -16.44 -13.33 7.59
N LYS A 261 -17.62 -12.70 7.59
CA LYS A 261 -18.82 -13.26 6.96
C LYS A 261 -18.65 -13.42 5.45
N LEU A 262 -18.08 -12.42 4.77
CA LEU A 262 -17.85 -12.44 3.33
C LEU A 262 -16.80 -13.50 2.96
N SER A 263 -15.71 -13.59 3.72
CA SER A 263 -14.67 -14.61 3.52
C SER A 263 -15.25 -16.02 3.60
N LYS A 264 -16.00 -16.33 4.67
CA LYS A 264 -16.67 -17.64 4.84
C LYS A 264 -17.67 -17.93 3.71
N LYS A 265 -18.44 -16.93 3.30
CA LYS A 265 -19.40 -17.03 2.19
C LYS A 265 -18.68 -17.33 0.87
N ASN A 266 -17.59 -16.63 0.58
CA ASN A 266 -16.82 -16.80 -0.65
C ASN A 266 -16.13 -18.16 -0.68
N LYS A 267 -15.49 -18.60 0.42
CA LYS A 267 -14.92 -19.95 0.55
C LYS A 267 -15.93 -21.06 0.25
N LYS A 268 -17.18 -20.90 0.71
CA LYS A 268 -18.26 -21.88 0.43
C LYS A 268 -18.71 -21.88 -1.03
N LYS A 269 -18.75 -20.71 -1.67
CA LYS A 269 -19.23 -20.56 -3.06
C LYS A 269 -18.15 -20.85 -4.11
N ASN A 270 -16.90 -20.63 -3.76
CA ASN A 270 -15.74 -20.73 -4.63
C ASN A 270 -14.57 -21.34 -3.84
N PRO A 271 -14.61 -22.65 -3.56
CA PRO A 271 -13.61 -23.31 -2.72
C PRO A 271 -12.20 -23.31 -3.35
N ASN A 272 -12.12 -23.21 -4.67
CA ASN A 272 -10.86 -23.18 -5.42
C ASN A 272 -10.28 -21.76 -5.58
N GLY A 273 -11.03 -20.72 -5.22
CA GLY A 273 -10.58 -19.33 -5.34
C GLY A 273 -10.45 -18.82 -6.78
N GLU A 274 -11.08 -19.49 -7.75
CA GLU A 274 -11.00 -19.12 -9.17
C GLU A 274 -11.76 -17.82 -9.44
N LEU A 275 -11.17 -16.85 -10.12
CA LEU A 275 -11.92 -15.68 -10.57
C LEU A 275 -12.72 -15.97 -11.85
N PRO A 276 -13.82 -15.24 -12.07
CA PRO A 276 -14.47 -15.22 -13.37
C PRO A 276 -13.50 -14.83 -14.49
N ASN A 277 -13.62 -15.48 -15.66
CA ASN A 277 -12.93 -15.15 -16.91
C ASN A 277 -11.41 -15.33 -16.93
N GLY A 278 -10.83 -16.14 -16.02
CA GLY A 278 -9.38 -16.35 -15.98
C GLY A 278 -8.58 -15.13 -15.53
N ALA A 279 -9.26 -14.11 -14.96
CA ALA A 279 -8.59 -13.00 -14.30
C ALA A 279 -7.78 -13.54 -13.11
N SER A 280 -6.65 -12.92 -12.80
CA SER A 280 -5.92 -13.22 -11.58
C SER A 280 -6.41 -12.29 -10.46
N PRO A 281 -6.69 -12.78 -9.24
CA PRO A 281 -6.96 -11.91 -8.08
C PRO A 281 -5.83 -10.93 -7.77
N ASN A 282 -4.67 -11.12 -8.40
CA ASN A 282 -3.44 -10.45 -8.05
C ASN A 282 -3.05 -9.33 -9.02
N THR A 283 -3.76 -9.12 -10.14
CA THR A 283 -3.49 -7.94 -10.98
C THR A 283 -3.64 -6.64 -10.18
N ASP A 284 -4.50 -6.65 -9.16
CA ASP A 284 -4.77 -5.50 -8.29
C ASP A 284 -4.02 -5.52 -6.94
N ILE A 285 -3.48 -6.68 -6.50
CA ILE A 285 -2.61 -6.78 -5.31
C ILE A 285 -1.21 -6.21 -5.59
N ILE A 286 -0.80 -6.21 -6.85
CA ILE A 286 0.51 -5.72 -7.33
C ILE A 286 0.56 -4.17 -7.36
N GLY A 287 -0.54 -3.49 -7.03
CA GLY A 287 -0.69 -2.04 -7.12
C GLY A 287 0.10 -1.21 -6.10
N ASP A 288 0.40 -1.72 -4.91
CA ASP A 288 1.18 -1.00 -3.88
C ASP A 288 2.56 -1.58 -3.63
N GLU A 289 2.82 -2.84 -3.96
CA GLU A 289 4.17 -3.38 -3.87
C GLU A 289 5.00 -2.84 -5.04
N CYS A 290 5.94 -1.94 -4.73
CA CYS A 290 7.20 -1.88 -5.48
C CYS A 290 7.66 -3.33 -5.65
N GLY A 291 7.52 -3.92 -6.83
CA GLY A 291 7.59 -5.37 -6.96
C GLY A 291 9.02 -5.94 -6.91
N CYS A 292 9.92 -5.26 -6.19
CA CYS A 292 11.17 -5.79 -5.67
C CYS A 292 10.93 -7.04 -4.80
N THR A 293 9.81 -7.13 -4.08
CA THR A 293 9.44 -8.29 -3.26
C THR A 293 9.17 -9.54 -4.11
N LEU A 294 8.62 -9.38 -5.32
CA LEU A 294 8.41 -10.49 -6.26
C LEU A 294 9.73 -10.99 -6.86
N LEU A 295 10.69 -10.09 -7.08
CA LEU A 295 12.03 -10.45 -7.55
C LEU A 295 12.73 -11.34 -6.52
N THR A 296 12.82 -10.87 -5.28
CA THR A 296 13.49 -11.62 -4.20
C THR A 296 12.80 -12.95 -3.94
N LEU A 297 11.46 -13.02 -3.98
CA LEU A 297 10.72 -14.29 -3.89
C LEU A 297 11.10 -15.27 -4.99
N LEU A 298 11.16 -14.83 -6.26
CA LEU A 298 11.54 -15.70 -7.38
C LEU A 298 12.97 -16.23 -7.21
N ALA A 299 13.92 -15.39 -6.80
CA ALA A 299 15.28 -15.83 -6.51
C ALA A 299 15.35 -16.82 -5.35
N GLN A 300 14.62 -16.57 -4.25
CA GLN A 300 14.57 -17.49 -3.11
C GLN A 300 14.04 -18.87 -3.51
N LEU A 301 12.97 -18.92 -4.31
CA LEU A 301 12.38 -20.17 -4.79
C LEU A 301 13.33 -20.94 -5.71
N ALA A 302 14.04 -20.23 -6.59
CA ALA A 302 15.01 -20.84 -7.48
C ALA A 302 16.24 -21.36 -6.71
N ALA A 303 16.69 -20.66 -5.66
CA ALA A 303 17.76 -21.13 -4.78
C ALA A 303 17.33 -22.37 -3.97
N ASN A 304 16.13 -22.34 -3.38
CA ASN A 304 15.53 -23.48 -2.65
C ASN A 304 15.40 -24.74 -3.52
N ALA A 305 15.20 -24.59 -4.83
CA ALA A 305 15.11 -25.73 -5.76
C ALA A 305 16.47 -26.40 -6.03
N LYS A 306 17.59 -25.72 -5.74
CA LYS A 306 18.94 -26.21 -6.00
C LYS A 306 19.66 -26.71 -4.75
N VAL A 307 19.51 -25.99 -3.64
CA VAL A 307 20.25 -26.24 -2.40
C VAL A 307 19.29 -26.20 -1.21
N THR A 308 19.48 -27.08 -0.24
CA THR A 308 18.71 -27.05 1.00
C THR A 308 19.13 -25.86 1.85
N ARG A 309 18.18 -25.26 2.59
CA ARG A 309 18.45 -24.11 3.47
C ARG A 309 19.43 -24.43 4.62
N THR A 310 19.64 -25.70 4.93
CA THR A 310 20.63 -26.18 5.89
C THR A 310 22.08 -26.00 5.40
N ALA A 311 22.31 -25.99 4.09
CA ALA A 311 23.61 -25.69 3.48
C ALA A 311 23.71 -24.20 3.13
N ILE A 312 23.63 -23.36 4.16
CA ILE A 312 23.28 -21.95 4.02
C ILE A 312 24.26 -21.14 3.14
N SER A 313 25.56 -21.36 3.25
CA SER A 313 26.55 -20.68 2.40
C SER A 313 26.35 -21.01 0.93
N ALA A 314 26.19 -22.29 0.60
CA ALA A 314 25.92 -22.74 -0.78
C ALA A 314 24.53 -22.28 -1.28
N TRP A 315 23.55 -22.19 -0.38
CA TRP A 315 22.24 -21.64 -0.69
C TRP A 315 22.34 -20.15 -1.07
N TYR A 316 23.09 -19.36 -0.28
CA TYR A 316 23.28 -17.93 -0.54
C TYR A 316 24.08 -17.69 -1.81
N GLU A 317 25.14 -18.45 -2.06
CA GLU A 317 25.86 -18.37 -3.34
C GLU A 317 24.91 -18.54 -4.53
N ASN A 318 23.99 -19.52 -4.45
CA ASN A 318 22.98 -19.71 -5.50
C ASN A 318 21.97 -18.55 -5.57
N TYR A 319 21.58 -17.99 -4.44
CA TYR A 319 20.68 -16.84 -4.37
C TYR A 319 21.32 -15.58 -4.98
N GLU A 320 22.55 -15.26 -4.58
CA GLU A 320 23.35 -14.14 -5.11
C GLU A 320 23.57 -14.27 -6.62
N HIS A 321 23.87 -15.48 -7.12
CA HIS A 321 23.98 -15.72 -8.56
C HIS A 321 22.69 -15.46 -9.36
N LEU A 322 21.52 -15.46 -8.70
CA LEU A 322 20.24 -15.20 -9.35
C LEU A 322 19.89 -13.72 -9.41
N LEU A 323 20.30 -12.94 -8.39
CA LEU A 323 19.93 -11.53 -8.23
C LEU A 323 20.21 -10.66 -9.47
N PRO A 324 21.41 -10.72 -10.11
CA PRO A 324 21.69 -9.97 -11.35
C PRO A 324 20.76 -10.30 -12.53
N ASN A 325 20.22 -11.52 -12.58
CA ASN A 325 19.32 -11.94 -13.64
C ASN A 325 17.89 -11.40 -13.47
N ILE A 326 17.61 -10.78 -12.32
CA ILE A 326 16.29 -10.23 -11.97
C ILE A 326 16.39 -8.79 -11.45
N ALA A 327 17.23 -7.99 -12.14
CA ALA A 327 17.40 -6.55 -11.95
C ALA A 327 18.07 -6.09 -10.64
N TRP A 328 18.58 -6.98 -9.79
CA TRP A 328 19.38 -6.58 -8.64
C TRP A 328 20.86 -6.51 -8.99
N VAL A 329 21.46 -5.34 -8.82
CA VAL A 329 22.88 -5.11 -9.09
C VAL A 329 23.64 -5.09 -7.76
N THR A 330 24.44 -6.13 -7.53
CA THR A 330 25.33 -6.19 -6.36
C THR A 330 26.40 -5.10 -6.47
N SER A 331 26.32 -4.13 -5.57
CA SER A 331 27.24 -2.98 -5.49
C SER A 331 28.43 -3.27 -4.58
N SER A 332 28.22 -4.09 -3.55
CA SER A 332 29.30 -4.63 -2.73
C SER A 332 28.86 -5.97 -2.13
N SER A 333 29.81 -6.88 -1.90
CA SER A 333 29.55 -8.11 -1.17
C SER A 333 30.77 -8.59 -0.40
N ARG A 334 30.52 -9.38 0.64
CA ARG A 334 31.52 -10.08 1.43
C ARG A 334 30.95 -11.44 1.79
N SER A 335 31.60 -12.50 1.30
CA SER A 335 31.26 -13.89 1.61
C SER A 335 31.34 -14.17 3.11
N PHE A 336 30.76 -15.31 3.53
CA PHE A 336 30.76 -15.73 4.92
C PHE A 336 32.18 -15.78 5.51
N THR A 337 32.37 -15.03 6.59
CA THR A 337 33.61 -15.02 7.37
C THR A 337 33.31 -15.29 8.85
N PRO A 338 34.21 -15.97 9.57
CA PRO A 338 34.04 -16.18 11.01
C PRO A 338 33.95 -14.83 11.75
N PHE A 339 32.93 -14.70 12.61
CA PHE A 339 32.86 -13.63 13.59
C PHE A 339 33.55 -14.11 14.87
N ILE A 340 34.54 -13.35 15.36
CA ILE A 340 35.30 -13.70 16.57
C ILE A 340 34.80 -12.85 17.73
N PRO A 341 34.11 -13.44 18.73
CA PRO A 341 33.68 -12.70 19.91
C PRO A 341 34.87 -12.14 20.69
N THR A 342 34.75 -10.90 21.16
CA THR A 342 35.77 -10.25 22.01
C THR A 342 35.58 -10.54 23.50
N THR A 343 34.41 -11.05 23.88
CA THR A 343 33.99 -11.37 25.25
C THR A 343 33.74 -12.86 25.41
N ASP A 344 33.76 -13.37 26.66
CA ASP A 344 33.53 -14.79 26.96
C ASP A 344 32.09 -15.25 26.65
N HIS A 345 31.14 -14.32 26.72
CA HIS A 345 29.76 -14.52 26.29
C HIS A 345 29.41 -13.61 25.11
N ILE A 346 28.53 -14.06 24.23
CA ILE A 346 28.08 -13.33 23.05
C ILE A 346 26.60 -13.61 22.78
N SER A 347 25.85 -12.56 22.45
CA SER A 347 24.50 -12.65 21.88
C SER A 347 24.47 -12.25 20.41
N LEU A 348 23.50 -12.76 19.66
CA LEU A 348 23.30 -12.35 18.27
C LEU A 348 22.91 -10.86 18.15
N LYS A 349 22.24 -10.28 19.15
CA LYS A 349 22.07 -8.82 19.27
C LYS A 349 23.41 -8.10 19.14
N SER A 350 24.40 -8.50 19.94
CA SER A 350 25.75 -7.91 19.91
C SER A 350 26.46 -8.13 18.57
N VAL A 351 26.32 -9.33 17.97
CA VAL A 351 26.85 -9.62 16.63
C VAL A 351 26.26 -8.67 15.59
N ILE A 352 24.95 -8.46 15.57
CA ILE A 352 24.27 -7.57 14.60
C ILE A 352 24.74 -6.13 14.80
N THR A 353 24.69 -5.62 16.04
CA THR A 353 25.09 -4.25 16.35
C THR A 353 26.54 -3.99 15.94
N THR A 354 27.46 -4.92 16.25
CA THR A 354 28.88 -4.81 15.87
C THR A 354 29.06 -4.89 14.35
N SER A 355 28.30 -5.77 13.70
CA SER A 355 28.38 -6.01 12.25
C SER A 355 27.91 -4.82 11.42
N LEU A 356 26.84 -4.15 11.86
CA LEU A 356 26.24 -3.01 11.16
C LEU A 356 26.84 -1.66 11.58
N ALA A 357 27.64 -1.61 12.65
CA ALA A 357 28.26 -0.37 13.12
C ALA A 357 29.05 0.33 12.01
N GLY A 358 28.66 1.56 11.69
CA GLY A 358 29.29 2.36 10.62
C GLY A 358 28.92 1.97 9.18
N GLN A 359 28.13 0.90 8.98
CA GLN A 359 27.59 0.52 7.67
C GLN A 359 26.19 1.08 7.42
N ILE A 360 25.43 1.33 8.48
CA ILE A 360 24.12 2.00 8.43
C ILE A 360 24.20 3.42 8.97
N ASN A 361 23.26 4.28 8.56
CA ASN A 361 23.19 5.64 9.07
C ASN A 361 22.76 5.66 10.56
N PRO A 362 23.03 6.76 11.30
CA PRO A 362 22.72 6.84 12.73
C PRO A 362 21.24 6.69 13.08
N GLU A 363 20.33 7.10 12.20
CA GLU A 363 18.88 6.98 12.43
C GLU A 363 18.42 5.52 12.38
N LEU A 364 18.90 4.76 11.39
CA LEU A 364 18.65 3.33 11.30
C LEU A 364 19.28 2.56 12.46
N GLN A 365 20.45 2.99 12.92
CA GLN A 365 21.07 2.42 14.12
C GLN A 365 20.22 2.65 15.37
N ASP A 366 19.62 3.84 15.52
CA ASP A 366 18.68 4.13 16.62
C ASP A 366 17.41 3.28 16.53
N ILE A 367 16.82 3.14 15.34
CA ILE A 367 15.65 2.28 15.10
C ILE A 367 15.95 0.83 15.48
N LEU A 368 17.10 0.30 15.04
CA LEU A 368 17.53 -1.05 15.36
C LEU A 368 17.68 -1.26 16.88
N ASN A 369 18.31 -0.31 17.57
CA ASN A 369 18.48 -0.36 19.02
C ASN A 369 17.12 -0.35 19.74
N ARG A 370 16.19 0.53 19.35
CA ARG A 370 14.83 0.57 19.91
C ARG A 370 14.05 -0.71 19.64
N ALA A 371 14.23 -1.34 18.48
CA ALA A 371 13.60 -2.61 18.16
C ALA A 371 14.11 -3.73 19.09
N PHE A 372 15.43 -3.83 19.30
CA PHE A 372 15.99 -4.79 20.24
C PHE A 372 15.56 -4.53 21.68
N ASP A 373 15.53 -3.27 22.12
CA ASP A 373 15.04 -2.93 23.45
C ASP A 373 13.57 -3.31 23.60
N LYS A 374 12.74 -3.09 22.58
CA LYS A 374 11.34 -3.53 22.63
C LYS A 374 11.23 -5.04 22.75
N LEU A 375 11.94 -5.81 21.92
CA LEU A 375 11.94 -7.27 21.94
C LEU A 375 12.36 -7.83 23.30
N GLN A 376 13.36 -7.22 23.94
CA GLN A 376 13.86 -7.64 25.26
C GLN A 376 12.81 -7.50 26.38
N HIS A 377 11.84 -6.60 26.22
CA HIS A 377 10.78 -6.37 27.21
C HIS A 377 9.44 -7.04 26.83
N LEU A 378 9.38 -7.81 25.75
CA LEU A 378 8.20 -8.59 25.41
C LEU A 378 8.08 -9.80 26.34
N ASN A 379 6.84 -10.25 26.53
CA ASN A 379 6.60 -11.54 27.18
C ASN A 379 7.20 -12.65 26.28
N PRO A 380 7.89 -13.66 26.81
CA PRO A 380 8.40 -14.76 26.00
C PRO A 380 7.32 -15.49 25.18
N SER A 381 6.07 -15.51 25.68
CA SER A 381 4.90 -16.03 24.96
C SER A 381 4.19 -14.97 24.09
N ASP A 382 4.81 -13.81 23.86
CA ASP A 382 4.28 -12.79 22.96
C ASP A 382 4.39 -13.29 21.52
N ARG A 383 3.30 -13.14 20.75
CA ARG A 383 3.25 -13.61 19.36
C ARG A 383 4.35 -13.01 18.49
N ILE A 384 4.80 -11.79 18.77
CA ILE A 384 5.92 -11.19 18.01
C ILE A 384 7.19 -12.03 18.17
N ILE A 385 7.41 -12.62 19.36
CA ILE A 385 8.52 -13.54 19.60
C ILE A 385 8.31 -14.85 18.85
N ASP A 386 7.10 -15.42 18.89
CA ASP A 386 6.79 -16.64 18.15
C ASP A 386 7.05 -16.47 16.65
N GLU A 387 6.51 -15.42 16.03
CA GLU A 387 6.69 -15.18 14.58
C GLU A 387 8.16 -14.92 14.21
N PHE A 388 8.90 -14.23 15.09
CA PHE A 388 10.32 -13.96 14.84
C PHE A 388 11.19 -15.23 14.93
N THR A 389 10.79 -16.21 15.75
CA THR A 389 11.62 -17.39 16.07
C THR A 389 11.22 -18.66 15.32
N LYS A 390 9.97 -18.74 14.84
CA LYS A 390 9.35 -19.93 14.24
C LYS A 390 10.17 -20.60 13.13
N ASP A 391 10.86 -19.80 12.30
CA ASP A 391 11.65 -20.28 11.16
C ASP A 391 13.14 -19.93 11.28
N ALA A 392 13.59 -19.49 12.47
CA ALA A 392 14.92 -18.96 12.67
C ALA A 392 15.99 -20.04 12.91
N GLY A 393 15.62 -21.27 13.25
CA GLY A 393 16.58 -22.34 13.52
C GLY A 393 16.04 -23.75 13.32
N ASP A 394 16.98 -24.68 13.08
CA ASP A 394 16.75 -26.12 13.02
C ASP A 394 17.80 -26.81 13.89
N GLY A 395 17.35 -27.39 15.00
CA GLY A 395 18.20 -27.98 16.03
C GLY A 395 19.18 -26.97 16.62
N ASN A 396 20.46 -27.12 16.27
CA ASN A 396 21.58 -26.36 16.82
C ASN A 396 22.08 -25.25 15.89
N VAL A 397 21.37 -25.01 14.78
CA VAL A 397 21.75 -24.04 13.75
C VAL A 397 20.68 -22.98 13.64
N TYR A 398 21.08 -21.72 13.73
CA TYR A 398 20.22 -20.54 13.59
C TYR A 398 20.69 -19.70 12.42
N ASN A 399 19.75 -19.24 11.60
CA ASN A 399 20.01 -18.39 10.45
C ASN A 399 19.18 -17.12 10.55
N LEU A 400 19.84 -15.97 10.38
CA LEU A 400 19.20 -14.66 10.46
C LEU A 400 19.62 -13.79 9.27
N GLN A 401 18.67 -12.99 8.81
CA GLN A 401 18.92 -11.91 7.86
C GLN A 401 18.46 -10.59 8.49
N VAL A 402 19.30 -9.57 8.39
CA VAL A 402 18.94 -8.20 8.74
C VAL A 402 19.07 -7.36 7.48
N GLN A 403 18.00 -6.67 7.10
CA GLN A 403 17.96 -5.86 5.89
C GLN A 403 17.73 -4.39 6.24
N SER A 404 18.48 -3.50 5.60
CA SER A 404 18.24 -2.06 5.61
C SER A 404 17.91 -1.64 4.19
N VAL A 405 16.76 -1.01 4.02
CA VAL A 405 16.28 -0.54 2.73
C VAL A 405 16.40 0.98 2.68
N ASN A 406 17.06 1.49 1.65
CA ASN A 406 17.21 2.92 1.38
C ASN A 406 16.85 3.19 -0.08
N GLU A 407 16.57 4.46 -0.38
CA GLU A 407 16.46 4.94 -1.75
C GLU A 407 17.61 5.91 -2.01
N VAL A 408 18.39 5.65 -3.06
CA VAL A 408 19.54 6.47 -3.44
C VAL A 408 19.39 6.85 -4.91
N ASN A 409 19.25 8.14 -5.19
CA ASN A 409 19.04 8.67 -6.55
C ASN A 409 17.82 8.07 -7.27
N GLY A 410 16.76 7.72 -6.54
CA GLY A 410 15.55 7.11 -7.13
C GLY A 410 15.63 5.60 -7.31
N ASP A 411 16.77 4.98 -7.01
CA ASP A 411 16.92 3.52 -7.03
C ASP A 411 16.86 2.95 -5.62
N LEU A 412 16.16 1.81 -5.49
CA LEU A 412 16.06 1.07 -4.24
C LEU A 412 17.39 0.36 -3.96
N THR A 413 18.04 0.69 -2.85
CA THR A 413 19.25 0.02 -2.37
C THR A 413 18.96 -0.74 -1.08
N VAL A 414 19.31 -2.03 -1.07
CA VAL A 414 19.16 -2.91 0.08
C VAL A 414 20.54 -3.35 0.57
N LEU A 415 20.89 -2.97 1.79
CA LEU A 415 21.99 -3.58 2.54
C LEU A 415 21.46 -4.81 3.28
N GLN A 416 22.15 -5.92 3.14
CA GLN A 416 21.83 -7.19 3.76
C GLN A 416 23.00 -7.67 4.62
N LEU A 417 22.69 -8.04 5.86
CA LEU A 417 23.57 -8.78 6.76
C LEU A 417 23.01 -10.18 6.93
N TYR A 418 23.84 -11.18 6.64
CA TYR A 418 23.53 -12.59 6.85
C TYR A 418 24.31 -13.10 8.05
N ILE A 419 23.65 -13.84 8.93
CA ILE A 419 24.27 -14.43 10.11
C ILE A 419 23.88 -15.88 10.22
N THR A 420 24.87 -16.74 10.45
CA THR A 420 24.67 -18.13 10.83
C THR A 420 25.35 -18.37 12.16
N LEU A 421 24.61 -18.98 13.08
CA LEU A 421 25.12 -19.43 14.38
C LEU A 421 24.92 -20.93 14.49
N THR A 422 25.99 -21.65 14.79
CA THR A 422 25.92 -23.05 15.20
C THR A 422 26.33 -23.13 16.66
N THR A 423 25.53 -23.78 17.49
CA THR A 423 25.78 -23.87 18.94
C THR A 423 25.70 -25.30 19.45
N THR A 424 26.44 -25.59 20.52
CA THR A 424 26.28 -26.83 21.29
C THR A 424 25.46 -26.62 22.57
N GLU A 425 25.12 -25.37 22.88
CA GLU A 425 24.23 -25.04 24.00
C GLU A 425 22.77 -25.27 23.61
N ARG A 426 21.99 -25.71 24.60
CA ARG A 426 20.54 -25.70 24.50
C ARG A 426 20.05 -24.30 24.85
N THR A 427 19.43 -23.59 23.92
CA THR A 427 18.77 -22.32 24.24
C THR A 427 17.58 -22.57 25.15
N GLU A 428 17.69 -22.14 26.40
CA GLU A 428 16.58 -22.17 27.37
C GLU A 428 15.68 -20.94 27.24
N SER A 429 16.15 -19.86 26.59
CA SER A 429 15.34 -18.67 26.34
C SER A 429 14.48 -18.84 25.09
N ASP A 430 13.24 -18.38 25.14
CA ASP A 430 12.34 -18.33 23.98
C ASP A 430 12.82 -17.37 22.87
N ILE A 431 13.87 -16.55 23.13
CA ILE A 431 14.44 -15.60 22.16
C ILE A 431 15.93 -15.87 21.93
N PHE A 432 16.27 -16.76 20.99
CA PHE A 432 17.66 -17.11 20.62
C PHE A 432 18.55 -15.88 20.31
N LEU A 433 17.95 -14.79 19.80
CA LEU A 433 18.65 -13.54 19.48
C LEU A 433 19.31 -12.88 20.71
N LEU A 434 18.65 -13.00 21.87
CA LEU A 434 19.03 -12.35 23.13
C LEU A 434 19.73 -13.31 24.09
N HIS A 435 19.80 -14.60 23.77
CA HIS A 435 20.54 -15.58 24.55
C HIS A 435 22.04 -15.25 24.55
N GLU A 436 22.65 -15.32 25.73
CA GLU A 436 24.09 -15.10 25.91
C GLU A 436 24.81 -16.44 25.84
N TYR A 437 25.42 -16.73 24.69
CA TYR A 437 26.14 -17.97 24.43
C TYR A 437 27.59 -17.87 24.90
N ALA A 438 28.15 -18.94 25.45
CA ALA A 438 29.58 -19.01 25.70
C ALA A 438 30.35 -19.11 24.37
N LYS A 439 31.40 -18.29 24.21
CA LYS A 439 32.15 -18.16 22.95
C LYS A 439 32.76 -19.48 22.46
N ASP A 440 33.07 -20.41 23.37
CA ASP A 440 33.66 -21.71 23.05
C ASP A 440 32.61 -22.76 22.65
N LYS A 441 31.32 -22.43 22.77
CA LYS A 441 30.19 -23.29 22.39
C LYS A 441 29.52 -22.89 21.10
N VAL A 442 29.91 -21.75 20.52
CA VAL A 442 29.32 -21.22 19.29
C VAL A 442 30.33 -21.05 18.18
N GLN A 443 29.83 -21.22 16.95
CA GLN A 443 30.49 -20.79 15.73
C GLN A 443 29.57 -19.83 15.01
N ILE A 444 30.06 -18.62 14.76
CA ILE A 444 29.29 -17.55 14.15
C ILE A 444 29.96 -17.16 12.84
N GLN A 445 29.17 -17.08 11.78
CA GLN A 445 29.61 -16.58 10.48
C GLN A 445 28.74 -15.41 10.05
N VAL A 446 29.36 -14.39 9.46
CA VAL A 446 28.68 -13.21 8.93
C VAL A 446 29.07 -12.97 7.47
N ALA A 447 28.11 -12.53 6.68
CA ALA A 447 28.29 -12.08 5.29
C ALA A 447 27.49 -10.78 5.07
N TYR A 448 27.90 -10.00 4.07
CA TYR A 448 27.26 -8.74 3.72
C TYR A 448 27.03 -8.65 2.23
N GLU A 449 25.95 -8.00 1.85
CA GLU A 449 25.70 -7.65 0.45
C GLU A 449 24.96 -6.33 0.38
N THR A 450 25.30 -5.49 -0.58
CA THR A 450 24.51 -4.31 -0.95
C THR A 450 24.02 -4.49 -2.38
N ASN A 451 22.71 -4.51 -2.56
CA ASN A 451 22.07 -4.66 -3.85
C ASN A 451 21.29 -3.40 -4.21
N THR A 452 21.43 -2.93 -5.44
CA THR A 452 20.64 -1.81 -5.97
C THR A 452 19.72 -2.31 -7.07
N LEU A 453 18.44 -2.01 -6.98
CA LEU A 453 17.46 -2.37 -8.00
C LEU A 453 17.67 -1.49 -9.23
N ASN A 454 17.97 -2.10 -10.37
CA ASN A 454 17.94 -1.43 -11.65
C ASN A 454 16.48 -1.25 -12.09
N SER A 455 15.92 -0.09 -11.79
CA SER A 455 14.51 0.24 -12.04
C SER A 455 14.13 0.10 -13.51
N GLY A 456 15.03 0.46 -14.44
CA GLY A 456 14.81 0.33 -15.88
C GLY A 456 14.72 -1.13 -16.34
N LEU A 457 15.67 -1.98 -15.92
CA LEU A 457 15.63 -3.41 -16.25
C LEU A 457 14.41 -4.07 -15.60
N TYR A 458 14.11 -3.71 -14.35
CA TYR A 458 12.97 -4.23 -13.62
C TYR A 458 11.65 -4.00 -14.37
N GLN A 459 11.43 -2.79 -14.89
CA GLN A 459 10.24 -2.47 -15.69
C GLN A 459 10.06 -3.43 -16.89
N THR A 460 11.16 -3.83 -17.56
CA THR A 460 11.08 -4.72 -18.72
C THR A 460 10.79 -6.17 -18.37
N ILE A 461 11.20 -6.65 -17.18
CA ILE A 461 11.08 -8.06 -16.79
C ILE A 461 9.94 -8.34 -15.82
N ARG A 462 9.33 -7.31 -15.21
CA ARG A 462 8.29 -7.42 -14.19
C ARG A 462 7.18 -8.38 -14.57
N GLN A 463 6.63 -8.24 -15.79
CA GLN A 463 5.51 -9.09 -16.23
C GLN A 463 5.93 -10.56 -16.34
N SER A 464 7.11 -10.83 -16.92
CA SER A 464 7.61 -12.21 -17.04
C SER A 464 7.79 -12.89 -15.68
N ILE A 465 8.15 -12.12 -14.66
CA ILE A 465 8.34 -12.62 -13.29
C ILE A 465 7.00 -12.91 -12.63
N ILE A 466 6.00 -12.03 -12.81
CA ILE A 466 4.62 -12.27 -12.37
C ILE A 466 4.08 -13.56 -13.02
N ASP A 467 4.26 -13.70 -14.33
CA ASP A 467 3.79 -14.87 -15.09
C ASP A 467 4.47 -16.16 -14.62
N LYS A 468 5.78 -16.09 -14.33
CA LYS A 468 6.57 -17.26 -13.90
C LYS A 468 6.27 -17.70 -12.47
N LEU A 469 6.04 -16.76 -11.56
CA LEU A 469 5.62 -17.09 -10.19
C LEU A 469 4.20 -17.68 -10.20
N GLY A 470 3.34 -17.13 -11.05
CA GLY A 470 1.94 -17.50 -11.14
C GLY A 470 1.13 -16.95 -9.96
N PRO A 471 -0.18 -16.76 -10.17
CA PRO A 471 -1.01 -16.03 -9.21
C PRO A 471 -1.23 -16.79 -7.90
N GLU A 472 -1.41 -18.10 -7.93
CA GLU A 472 -1.61 -18.89 -6.71
C GLU A 472 -0.41 -18.81 -5.76
N ARG A 473 0.80 -18.81 -6.32
CA ARG A 473 2.03 -18.78 -5.53
C ARG A 473 2.25 -17.39 -4.92
N ILE A 474 2.04 -16.34 -5.70
CA ILE A 474 2.11 -14.96 -5.22
C ILE A 474 1.12 -14.74 -4.07
N ALA A 475 -0.15 -15.12 -4.27
CA ALA A 475 -1.19 -14.98 -3.25
C ALA A 475 -0.85 -15.73 -1.96
N ARG A 476 -0.30 -16.96 -2.07
CA ARG A 476 0.14 -17.73 -0.91
C ARG A 476 1.22 -17.02 -0.11
N TYR A 477 2.27 -16.51 -0.76
CA TYR A 477 3.36 -15.85 -0.05
C TYR A 477 2.95 -14.50 0.54
N ILE A 478 2.14 -13.72 -0.19
CA ILE A 478 1.54 -12.49 0.35
C ILE A 478 0.67 -12.81 1.56
N SER A 479 -0.15 -13.86 1.48
CA SER A 479 -0.96 -14.28 2.64
C SER A 479 -0.11 -14.73 3.83
N MET A 480 1.11 -15.26 3.62
CA MET A 480 2.02 -15.61 4.71
C MET A 480 2.67 -14.37 5.35
N ILE A 481 2.94 -13.33 4.56
CA ILE A 481 3.51 -12.06 5.05
C ILE A 481 2.48 -11.28 5.89
N PHE A 482 1.20 -11.37 5.51
CA PHE A 482 0.13 -10.57 6.09
C PHE A 482 -0.94 -11.39 6.85
N ASP A 483 -0.76 -12.70 7.06
CA ASP A 483 -1.63 -13.45 7.97
C ASP A 483 -1.41 -12.89 9.38
N ASP A 484 -2.31 -12.00 9.82
CA ASP A 484 -2.58 -11.93 11.24
C ASP A 484 -3.12 -13.33 11.61
N GLY A 485 -2.35 -14.12 12.34
CA GLY A 485 -2.66 -15.45 12.81
C GLY A 485 -3.85 -15.50 13.78
N SER A 486 -4.94 -14.76 13.51
CA SER A 486 -6.24 -14.83 14.18
C SER A 486 -6.99 -16.15 13.96
N LYS A 487 -6.28 -17.20 13.53
CA LYS A 487 -6.75 -18.59 13.63
C LYS A 487 -5.99 -19.30 14.74
N ASN A 488 -6.37 -18.98 15.97
CA ASN A 488 -6.92 -19.94 16.94
C ASN A 488 -7.47 -19.20 18.16
#